data_AF-A0AAQ2JA78-F1
#
_entry.id   AF-A0AAQ2JA78-F1
#
_cell.length_a   1.000
_cell.length_b   1.000
_cell.length_c   1.000
_cell.angle_alpha   90.00
_cell.angle_beta   90.00
_cell.angle_gamma   90.00
#
_symmetry.space_group_name_H-M   'P 1'
#
loop_
_entity.id
_entity.type
_entity.pdbx_description
1 polymer ?
#
loop_
_entity_poly.entity_id
_entity_poly.type
_entity_poly.pdbx_seq_one_letter_code
_entity_poly.pdbx_strand_id
1 'polypeptide(L)'
;MMSDEEVKANAVAFAKRHKKRIASERTDIEQYVPEERPISIFMAGSPGAGKTEIAKEYVAALDELESQGFEGLGRILRIDPDDLREELPGYTGGNSRLFQGAVSILVDRIHDVMLKQRQSFLLDGTLASFDIASKNIARSLKRERDVQIFYVYQHPLLAWQFVCGREKVEGRNIPLESFIEQFLGVQEVVNRVKREFGSKVCLDLIIKDTDHTNQHWESDIDSIDPFLPERYTHEQLKSLLSGEDES
;
A
#
# COMPACT_ATOMS: atom_id res chain seq x y z
N MET A 1 21.78 -20.01 -17.15
CA MET A 1 20.97 -19.18 -16.25
C MET A 1 20.65 -17.89 -16.97
N MET A 2 19.42 -17.40 -16.91
CA MET A 2 19.05 -16.10 -17.48
C MET A 2 19.65 -14.98 -16.62
N SER A 3 20.08 -13.89 -17.24
CA SER A 3 20.56 -12.69 -16.55
C SER A 3 19.41 -11.90 -15.89
N ASP A 4 19.74 -11.08 -14.89
CA ASP A 4 18.77 -10.19 -14.22
C ASP A 4 18.07 -9.25 -15.22
N GLU A 5 18.77 -8.82 -16.27
CA GLU A 5 18.20 -8.00 -17.35
C GLU A 5 17.20 -8.76 -18.21
N GLU A 6 17.49 -10.01 -18.58
CA GLU A 6 16.56 -10.86 -19.32
C GLU A 6 15.32 -11.18 -18.49
N VAL A 7 15.47 -11.44 -17.19
CA VAL A 7 14.34 -11.65 -16.27
C VAL A 7 13.44 -10.41 -16.22
N LYS A 8 14.03 -9.22 -16.03
CA LYS A 8 13.29 -7.93 -16.06
C LYS A 8 12.55 -7.74 -17.38
N ALA A 9 13.24 -7.93 -18.51
CA ALA A 9 12.66 -7.73 -19.84
C ALA A 9 11.48 -8.67 -20.11
N ASN A 10 11.62 -9.94 -19.72
CA ASN A 10 10.56 -10.94 -19.87
C ASN A 10 9.36 -10.63 -18.99
N ALA A 11 9.58 -10.23 -17.73
CA ALA A 11 8.50 -9.82 -16.83
C ALA A 11 7.71 -8.63 -17.39
N VAL A 12 8.42 -7.62 -17.93
CA VAL A 12 7.79 -6.45 -18.55
C VAL A 12 7.04 -6.83 -19.82
N ALA A 13 7.61 -7.68 -20.67
CA ALA A 13 6.96 -8.17 -21.89
C ALA A 13 5.67 -8.94 -21.56
N PHE A 14 5.73 -9.81 -20.55
CA PHE A 14 4.57 -10.53 -20.03
C PHE A 14 3.50 -9.56 -19.53
N ALA A 15 3.85 -8.62 -18.65
CA ALA A 15 2.91 -7.64 -18.13
C ALA A 15 2.25 -6.83 -19.26
N LYS A 16 3.01 -6.35 -20.25
CA LYS A 16 2.45 -5.63 -21.41
C LYS A 16 1.48 -6.47 -22.22
N ARG A 17 1.77 -7.76 -22.42
CA ARG A 17 0.93 -8.70 -23.18
C ARG A 17 -0.35 -9.06 -22.43
N HIS A 18 -0.28 -9.24 -21.10
CA HIS A 18 -1.37 -9.79 -20.31
C HIS A 18 -2.15 -8.77 -19.47
N LYS A 19 -1.68 -7.51 -19.32
CA LYS A 19 -2.31 -6.48 -18.47
C LYS A 19 -3.81 -6.26 -18.71
N LYS A 20 -4.29 -6.42 -19.96
CA LYS A 20 -5.73 -6.26 -20.26
C LYS A 20 -6.56 -7.40 -19.67
N ARG A 21 -6.07 -8.63 -19.81
CA ARG A 21 -6.71 -9.84 -19.26
C ARG A 21 -6.69 -9.78 -17.74
N ILE A 22 -5.51 -9.60 -17.14
CA ILE A 22 -5.33 -9.52 -15.69
C ILE A 22 -6.21 -8.41 -15.10
N ALA A 23 -6.22 -7.21 -15.70
CA ALA A 23 -7.09 -6.15 -15.21
C ALA A 23 -8.57 -6.53 -15.27
N SER A 24 -9.03 -7.11 -16.37
CA SER A 24 -10.43 -7.55 -16.50
C SER A 24 -10.82 -8.62 -15.47
N GLU A 25 -9.92 -9.56 -15.18
CA GLU A 25 -10.15 -10.62 -14.20
C GLU A 25 -10.18 -10.08 -12.76
N ARG A 26 -9.34 -9.08 -12.46
CA ARG A 26 -9.28 -8.46 -11.13
C ARG A 26 -10.40 -7.46 -10.86
N THR A 27 -10.99 -6.89 -11.91
CA THR A 27 -12.03 -5.83 -11.80
C THR A 27 -13.38 -6.32 -12.32
N ASP A 28 -13.74 -7.57 -12.04
CA ASP A 28 -15.02 -8.14 -12.48
C ASP A 28 -16.19 -7.27 -11.99
N ILE A 29 -17.03 -6.82 -12.92
CA ILE A 29 -18.13 -5.88 -12.66
C ILE A 29 -19.31 -6.58 -11.97
N GLU A 30 -19.41 -7.91 -12.08
CA GLU A 30 -20.42 -8.69 -11.38
C GLU A 30 -20.05 -8.87 -9.90
N GLN A 31 -18.75 -8.91 -9.60
CA GLN A 31 -18.24 -9.00 -8.23
C GLN A 31 -18.12 -7.62 -7.56
N TYR A 32 -17.62 -6.63 -8.31
CA TYR A 32 -17.41 -5.25 -7.86
C TYR A 32 -18.29 -4.33 -8.70
N VAL A 33 -19.49 -4.07 -8.23
CA VAL A 33 -20.48 -3.29 -8.96
C VAL A 33 -20.09 -1.81 -9.01
N PRO A 34 -20.44 -1.07 -10.10
CA PRO A 34 -20.23 0.36 -10.17
C PRO A 34 -21.02 1.10 -9.07
N GLU A 35 -20.36 2.03 -8.39
CA GLU A 35 -20.98 2.84 -7.33
C GLU A 35 -21.27 4.27 -7.81
N GLU A 36 -22.32 4.87 -7.24
CA GLU A 36 -22.65 6.27 -7.46
C GLU A 36 -21.59 7.19 -6.84
N ARG A 37 -21.05 6.84 -5.68
CA ARG A 37 -19.97 7.59 -5.00
C ARG A 37 -18.83 6.65 -4.62
N PRO A 38 -17.99 6.26 -5.60
CA PRO A 38 -16.96 5.28 -5.33
C PRO A 38 -15.79 5.91 -4.57
N ILE A 39 -15.23 5.18 -3.63
CA ILE A 39 -14.09 5.60 -2.80
C ILE A 39 -12.77 5.06 -3.34
N SER A 40 -11.70 5.83 -3.18
CA SER A 40 -10.33 5.44 -3.50
C SER A 40 -9.51 5.46 -2.22
N ILE A 41 -9.19 4.29 -1.69
CA ILE A 41 -8.40 4.15 -0.47
C ILE A 41 -6.97 3.81 -0.85
N PHE A 42 -6.01 4.58 -0.34
CA PHE A 42 -4.59 4.33 -0.54
C PHE A 42 -3.93 4.02 0.80
N MET A 43 -3.36 2.82 0.93
CA MET A 43 -2.57 2.49 2.11
C MET A 43 -1.22 3.20 2.05
N ALA A 44 -0.76 3.66 3.21
CA ALA A 44 0.55 4.24 3.41
C ALA A 44 1.17 3.69 4.70
N GLY A 45 2.49 3.58 4.74
CA GLY A 45 3.22 3.07 5.89
C GLY A 45 4.48 2.31 5.48
N SER A 46 5.45 2.25 6.39
CA SER A 46 6.72 1.57 6.17
C SER A 46 6.54 0.07 5.89
N PRO A 47 7.54 -0.61 5.29
CA PRO A 47 7.58 -2.08 5.31
C PRO A 47 7.40 -2.60 6.73
N GLY A 48 6.65 -3.70 6.92
CA GLY A 48 6.41 -4.25 8.25
C GLY A 48 5.44 -3.44 9.14
N ALA A 49 4.87 -2.32 8.67
CA ALA A 49 3.90 -1.55 9.45
C ALA A 49 2.55 -2.27 9.68
N GLY A 50 2.28 -3.35 8.94
CA GLY A 50 1.04 -4.11 9.07
C GLY A 50 -0.14 -3.60 8.24
N LYS A 51 0.15 -2.93 7.11
CA LYS A 51 -0.86 -2.39 6.16
C LYS A 51 -1.77 -3.48 5.61
N THR A 52 -1.19 -4.62 5.23
CA THR A 52 -1.91 -5.73 4.61
C THR A 52 -2.94 -6.33 5.56
N GLU A 53 -2.62 -6.44 6.85
CA GLU A 53 -3.54 -6.92 7.87
C GLU A 53 -4.70 -5.92 8.04
N ILE A 54 -4.41 -4.62 8.19
CA ILE A 54 -5.43 -3.57 8.28
C ILE A 54 -6.33 -3.54 7.04
N ALA A 55 -5.75 -3.65 5.84
CA ALA A 55 -6.49 -3.67 4.59
C ALA A 55 -7.44 -4.87 4.50
N LYS A 56 -6.99 -6.06 4.94
CA LYS A 56 -7.82 -7.28 4.97
C LYS A 56 -8.92 -7.18 6.02
N GLU A 57 -8.61 -6.70 7.22
CA GLU A 57 -9.57 -6.49 8.31
C GLU A 57 -10.66 -5.50 7.88
N TYR A 58 -10.26 -4.39 7.25
CA TYR A 58 -11.20 -3.37 6.76
C TYR A 58 -12.16 -3.92 5.68
N VAL A 59 -11.63 -4.64 4.69
CA VAL A 59 -12.47 -5.26 3.65
C VAL A 59 -13.39 -6.33 4.23
N ALA A 60 -12.89 -7.17 5.14
CA ALA A 60 -13.70 -8.20 5.80
C ALA A 60 -14.82 -7.61 6.65
N ALA A 61 -14.56 -6.50 7.36
CA ALA A 61 -15.58 -5.80 8.13
C ALA A 61 -16.69 -5.21 7.23
N LEU A 62 -16.33 -4.69 6.05
CA LEU A 62 -17.32 -4.21 5.07
C LEU A 62 -18.16 -5.35 4.50
N ASP A 63 -17.53 -6.47 4.14
CA ASP A 63 -18.23 -7.66 3.65
C ASP A 63 -19.18 -8.24 4.73
N GLU A 64 -18.76 -8.21 6.00
CA GLU A 64 -19.60 -8.63 7.12
C GLU A 64 -20.82 -7.72 7.27
N LEU A 65 -20.65 -6.40 7.24
CA LEU A 65 -21.76 -5.45 7.30
C LEU A 65 -22.71 -5.61 6.10
N GLU A 66 -22.19 -5.80 4.89
CA GLU A 66 -22.99 -6.12 3.70
C GLU A 66 -23.84 -7.38 3.95
N SER A 67 -23.22 -8.45 4.49
CA SER A 67 -23.91 -9.71 4.81
C SER A 67 -24.98 -9.58 5.89
N GLN A 68 -24.85 -8.59 6.77
CA GLN A 68 -25.83 -8.25 7.81
C GLN A 68 -26.99 -7.38 7.28
N GLY A 69 -26.99 -7.05 5.98
CA GLY A 69 -28.07 -6.31 5.32
C GLY A 69 -27.93 -4.79 5.37
N PHE A 70 -26.74 -4.28 5.69
CA PHE A 70 -26.46 -2.85 5.52
C PHE A 70 -26.31 -2.53 4.03
N GLU A 71 -27.43 -2.16 3.41
CA GLU A 71 -27.49 -1.77 2.01
C GLU A 71 -26.66 -0.50 1.73
N GLY A 72 -26.05 -0.43 0.55
CA GLY A 72 -25.25 0.72 0.12
C GLY A 72 -23.75 0.63 0.44
N LEU A 73 -23.32 -0.40 1.16
CA LEU A 73 -21.90 -0.75 1.29
C LEU A 73 -21.48 -1.57 0.06
N GLY A 74 -20.88 -0.91 -0.93
CA GLY A 74 -20.31 -1.60 -2.08
C GLY A 74 -19.08 -2.42 -1.67
N ARG A 75 -18.83 -3.53 -2.39
CA ARG A 75 -17.62 -4.32 -2.21
C ARG A 75 -16.40 -3.53 -2.67
N ILE A 76 -15.39 -3.46 -1.80
CA ILE A 76 -14.14 -2.77 -2.11
C ILE A 76 -13.13 -3.76 -2.68
N LEU A 77 -12.59 -3.43 -3.86
CA LEU A 77 -11.52 -4.21 -4.47
C LEU A 77 -10.17 -3.90 -3.80
N ARG A 78 -9.62 -4.86 -3.04
CA ARG A 78 -8.24 -4.79 -2.54
C ARG A 78 -7.25 -5.14 -3.65
N ILE A 79 -6.26 -4.30 -3.88
CA ILE A 79 -5.14 -4.57 -4.79
C ILE A 79 -3.84 -4.49 -4.02
N ASP A 80 -3.12 -5.60 -4.03
CA ASP A 80 -1.78 -5.70 -3.47
C ASP A 80 -0.77 -5.91 -4.62
N PRO A 81 0.20 -4.99 -4.80
CA PRO A 81 1.27 -5.16 -5.77
C PRO A 81 2.12 -6.42 -5.52
N ASP A 82 2.17 -6.95 -4.30
CA ASP A 82 2.87 -8.20 -3.99
C ASP A 82 2.11 -9.42 -4.55
N ASP A 83 0.77 -9.47 -4.44
CA ASP A 83 -0.06 -10.55 -5.00
C ASP A 83 0.13 -10.68 -6.54
N LEU A 84 0.31 -9.54 -7.22
CA LEU A 84 0.52 -9.51 -8.68
C LEU A 84 1.90 -10.03 -9.10
N ARG A 85 2.89 -10.08 -8.19
CA ARG A 85 4.22 -10.63 -8.52
C ARG A 85 4.19 -12.14 -8.67
N GLU A 86 3.33 -12.83 -7.93
CA GLU A 86 3.23 -14.28 -7.95
C GLU A 86 2.78 -14.81 -9.32
N GLU A 87 2.06 -14.00 -10.11
CA GLU A 87 1.66 -14.32 -11.47
C GLU A 87 2.77 -14.13 -12.51
N LEU A 88 3.88 -13.46 -12.16
CA LEU A 88 4.92 -13.11 -13.11
C LEU A 88 5.92 -14.27 -13.30
N PRO A 89 6.17 -14.72 -14.55
CA PRO A 89 7.11 -15.81 -14.82
C PRO A 89 8.51 -15.53 -14.28
N GLY A 90 9.05 -16.47 -13.52
CA GLY A 90 10.40 -16.40 -12.95
C GLY A 90 10.51 -15.65 -11.63
N TYR A 91 9.39 -15.23 -11.02
CA TYR A 91 9.39 -14.70 -9.66
C TYR A 91 9.67 -15.81 -8.63
N THR A 92 10.57 -15.54 -7.69
CA THR A 92 10.98 -16.49 -6.64
C THR A 92 11.03 -15.86 -5.25
N GLY A 93 10.41 -14.69 -5.04
CA GLY A 93 10.50 -13.91 -3.80
C GLY A 93 11.79 -13.09 -3.70
N GLY A 94 12.94 -13.76 -3.64
CA GLY A 94 14.26 -13.12 -3.46
C GLY A 94 14.71 -12.20 -4.61
N ASN A 95 14.09 -12.34 -5.78
CA ASN A 95 14.33 -11.49 -6.95
C ASN A 95 13.25 -10.41 -7.16
N SER A 96 12.42 -10.12 -6.14
CA SER A 96 11.31 -9.14 -6.20
C SER A 96 11.67 -7.80 -6.83
N ARG A 97 12.89 -7.28 -6.58
CA ARG A 97 13.41 -6.04 -7.19
C ARG A 97 13.40 -6.04 -8.72
N LEU A 98 13.48 -7.21 -9.37
CA LEU A 98 13.46 -7.36 -10.82
C LEU A 98 12.06 -7.17 -11.41
N PHE A 99 11.01 -7.30 -10.60
CA PHE A 99 9.62 -7.34 -11.07
C PHE A 99 8.87 -6.03 -10.88
N GLN A 100 9.46 -5.03 -10.19
CA GLN A 100 8.80 -3.76 -9.89
C GLN A 100 8.20 -3.09 -11.14
N GLY A 101 8.97 -3.00 -12.24
CA GLY A 101 8.49 -2.37 -13.48
C GLY A 101 7.31 -3.12 -14.12
N ALA A 102 7.31 -4.45 -14.06
CA ALA A 102 6.21 -5.27 -14.57
C ALA A 102 4.95 -5.11 -13.72
N VAL A 103 5.09 -5.12 -12.39
CA VAL A 103 3.99 -4.90 -11.44
C VAL A 103 3.38 -3.51 -11.63
N SER A 104 4.19 -2.46 -11.77
CA SER A 104 3.69 -1.10 -12.00
C SER A 104 2.80 -1.02 -13.25
N ILE A 105 3.14 -1.76 -14.32
CA ILE A 105 2.31 -1.82 -15.53
C ILE A 105 0.96 -2.49 -15.26
N LEU A 106 0.94 -3.55 -14.44
CA LEU A 106 -0.29 -4.25 -14.08
C LEU A 106 -1.17 -3.37 -13.18
N VAL A 107 -0.61 -2.83 -12.09
CA VAL A 107 -1.32 -1.94 -11.15
C VAL A 107 -1.90 -0.72 -11.86
N ASP A 108 -1.11 -0.05 -12.70
CA ASP A 108 -1.61 1.14 -13.42
C ASP A 108 -2.77 0.79 -14.37
N ARG A 109 -2.71 -0.40 -15.00
CA ARG A 109 -3.79 -0.86 -15.87
C ARG A 109 -5.04 -1.26 -15.09
N ILE A 110 -4.89 -1.92 -13.94
CA ILE A 110 -6.03 -2.24 -13.06
C ILE A 110 -6.67 -0.94 -12.57
N HIS A 111 -5.85 0.01 -12.11
CA HIS A 111 -6.30 1.33 -11.67
C HIS A 111 -7.09 2.09 -12.75
N ASP A 112 -6.62 2.10 -13.99
CA ASP A 112 -7.37 2.65 -15.14
C ASP A 112 -8.78 2.06 -15.28
N VAL A 113 -8.89 0.74 -15.12
CA VAL A 113 -10.14 0.01 -15.33
C VAL A 113 -11.11 0.29 -14.17
N MET A 114 -10.65 0.23 -12.92
CA MET A 114 -11.46 0.55 -11.73
C MET A 114 -12.03 1.98 -11.78
N LEU A 115 -11.18 2.96 -12.14
CA LEU A 115 -11.60 4.35 -12.29
C LEU A 115 -12.65 4.51 -13.38
N LYS A 116 -12.54 3.76 -14.48
CA LYS A 116 -13.51 3.78 -15.59
C LYS A 116 -14.82 3.10 -15.19
N GLN A 117 -14.76 2.01 -14.44
CA GLN A 117 -15.91 1.22 -14.01
C GLN A 117 -16.60 1.76 -12.75
N ARG A 118 -16.07 2.84 -12.14
CA ARG A 118 -16.59 3.43 -10.90
C ARG A 118 -16.65 2.43 -9.74
N GLN A 119 -15.66 1.55 -9.65
CA GLN A 119 -15.56 0.58 -8.54
C GLN A 119 -14.78 1.17 -7.39
N SER A 120 -15.21 0.99 -6.14
CA SER A 120 -14.41 1.33 -4.96
C SER A 120 -13.21 0.42 -4.82
N PHE A 121 -12.08 0.96 -4.39
CA PHE A 121 -10.84 0.18 -4.26
C PHE A 121 -9.99 0.60 -3.07
N LEU A 122 -9.19 -0.35 -2.61
CA LEU A 122 -8.12 -0.16 -1.64
C LEU A 122 -6.80 -0.64 -2.25
N LEU A 123 -5.87 0.29 -2.47
CA LEU A 123 -4.54 0.00 -2.98
C LEU A 123 -3.56 -0.20 -1.81
N ASP A 124 -3.17 -1.45 -1.56
CA ASP A 124 -2.24 -1.87 -0.50
C ASP A 124 -0.78 -1.61 -0.91
N GLY A 125 -0.47 -0.33 -1.09
CA GLY A 125 0.88 0.15 -1.40
C GLY A 125 1.60 0.70 -0.17
N THR A 126 2.87 1.06 -0.35
CA THR A 126 3.64 1.81 0.66
C THR A 126 3.51 3.33 0.49
N LEU A 127 2.93 3.79 -0.62
CA LEU A 127 2.81 5.22 -0.97
C LEU A 127 4.18 5.95 -0.94
N ALA A 128 5.26 5.25 -1.29
CA ALA A 128 6.63 5.71 -1.08
C ALA A 128 7.12 6.83 -2.02
N SER A 129 6.39 7.13 -3.11
CA SER A 129 6.76 8.19 -4.06
C SER A 129 5.66 9.23 -4.16
N PHE A 130 6.00 10.47 -3.83
CA PHE A 130 5.08 11.59 -3.91
C PHE A 130 4.51 11.77 -5.32
N ASP A 131 5.34 11.73 -6.36
CA ASP A 131 4.88 11.97 -7.73
C ASP A 131 3.85 10.92 -8.19
N ILE A 132 4.08 9.66 -7.83
CA ILE A 132 3.14 8.56 -8.13
C ILE A 132 1.86 8.70 -7.32
N ALA A 133 1.99 9.00 -6.01
CA ALA A 133 0.86 9.19 -5.12
C ALA A 133 -0.03 10.35 -5.55
N SER A 134 0.56 11.54 -5.74
CA SER A 134 -0.11 12.75 -6.19
C SER A 134 -0.80 12.53 -7.54
N LYS A 135 -0.12 11.87 -8.50
CA LYS A 135 -0.74 11.50 -9.79
C LYS A 135 -1.96 10.59 -9.61
N ASN A 136 -1.88 9.56 -8.77
CA ASN A 136 -2.98 8.62 -8.58
C ASN A 136 -4.16 9.27 -7.85
N ILE A 137 -3.90 10.06 -6.81
CA ILE A 137 -4.92 10.85 -6.10
C ILE A 137 -5.60 11.83 -7.05
N ALA A 138 -4.84 12.59 -7.83
CA ALA A 138 -5.39 13.53 -8.81
C ALA A 138 -6.27 12.83 -9.86
N ARG A 139 -5.92 11.61 -10.28
CA ARG A 139 -6.76 10.79 -11.19
C ARG A 139 -8.09 10.41 -10.54
N SER A 140 -8.08 10.02 -9.25
CA SER A 140 -9.31 9.72 -8.51
C SER A 140 -10.19 10.96 -8.34
N LEU A 141 -9.61 12.08 -7.91
CA LEU A 141 -10.34 13.35 -7.72
C LEU A 141 -10.95 13.87 -9.02
N LYS A 142 -10.24 13.74 -10.15
CA LYS A 142 -10.75 14.11 -11.48
C LYS A 142 -11.98 13.28 -11.90
N ARG A 143 -12.19 12.12 -11.29
CA ARG A 143 -13.33 11.24 -11.51
C ARG A 143 -14.42 11.41 -10.44
N GLU A 144 -14.35 12.48 -9.64
CA GLU A 144 -15.33 12.82 -8.60
C GLU A 144 -15.52 11.70 -7.58
N ARG A 145 -14.38 11.13 -7.16
CA ARG A 145 -14.31 10.05 -6.18
C ARG A 145 -13.93 10.62 -4.83
N ASP A 146 -14.46 10.03 -3.77
CA ASP A 146 -13.91 10.26 -2.43
C ASP A 146 -12.53 9.61 -2.37
N VAL A 147 -11.58 10.31 -1.74
CA VAL A 147 -10.19 9.84 -1.62
C VAL A 147 -9.79 9.81 -0.17
N GLN A 148 -9.30 8.65 0.26
CA GLN A 148 -8.88 8.39 1.62
C GLN A 148 -7.47 7.79 1.63
N ILE A 149 -6.67 8.21 2.60
CA ILE A 149 -5.36 7.63 2.87
C ILE A 149 -5.42 7.01 4.26
N PHE A 150 -5.10 5.72 4.33
CA PHE A 150 -4.88 5.02 5.60
C PHE A 150 -3.38 4.94 5.83
N TYR A 151 -2.87 5.82 6.69
CA TYR A 151 -1.49 5.78 7.13
C TYR A 151 -1.36 4.87 8.36
N VAL A 152 -0.71 3.74 8.19
CA VAL A 152 -0.45 2.78 9.27
C VAL A 152 0.94 3.02 9.84
N TYR A 153 0.98 3.40 11.11
CA TYR A 153 2.20 3.55 11.89
C TYR A 153 2.44 2.33 12.78
N GLN A 154 3.69 1.90 12.81
CA GLN A 154 4.18 0.87 13.72
C GLN A 154 5.55 1.30 14.24
N HIS A 155 5.83 0.99 15.51
CA HIS A 155 7.12 1.28 16.12
C HIS A 155 8.26 0.68 15.26
N PRO A 156 9.33 1.44 14.96
CA PRO A 156 10.36 1.03 13.99
C PRO A 156 11.01 -0.32 14.30
N LEU A 157 11.30 -0.60 15.58
CA LEU A 157 11.84 -1.91 15.99
C LEU A 157 10.93 -3.08 15.61
N LEU A 158 9.62 -2.97 15.86
CA LEU A 158 8.67 -4.03 15.53
C LEU A 158 8.48 -4.16 14.02
N ALA A 159 8.34 -3.04 13.32
CA ALA A 159 8.25 -3.04 11.86
C ALA A 159 9.48 -3.72 11.23
N TRP A 160 10.68 -3.43 11.75
CA TRP A 160 11.91 -4.07 11.31
C TRP A 160 11.95 -5.57 11.63
N GLN A 161 11.51 -5.98 12.82
CA GLN A 161 11.37 -7.40 13.17
C GLN A 161 10.44 -8.14 12.20
N PHE A 162 9.32 -7.54 11.79
CA PHE A 162 8.43 -8.12 10.78
C PHE A 162 9.09 -8.23 9.41
N VAL A 163 9.87 -7.23 9.00
CA VAL A 163 10.64 -7.27 7.74
C VAL A 163 11.66 -8.42 7.77
N CYS A 164 12.44 -8.53 8.84
CA CYS A 164 13.39 -9.63 9.04
C CYS A 164 12.69 -11.00 9.11
N GLY A 165 11.49 -11.06 9.69
CA GLY A 165 10.66 -12.26 9.72
C GLY A 165 10.22 -12.69 8.32
N ARG A 166 9.73 -11.76 7.50
CA ARG A 166 9.33 -12.03 6.11
C ARG A 166 10.51 -12.44 5.25
N GLU A 167 11.69 -11.90 5.47
CA GLU A 167 12.89 -12.35 4.75
C GLU A 167 13.15 -13.86 4.96
N LYS A 168 12.98 -14.36 6.20
CA LYS A 168 13.17 -15.78 6.52
C LYS A 168 12.11 -16.68 5.88
N VAL A 169 10.87 -16.19 5.74
CA VAL A 169 9.72 -16.99 5.25
C VAL A 169 9.56 -16.89 3.73
N GLU A 170 9.70 -15.70 3.17
CA GLU A 170 9.40 -15.37 1.77
C GLU A 170 10.67 -15.11 0.93
N GLY A 171 11.85 -15.03 1.54
CA GLY A 171 13.11 -14.72 0.87
C GLY A 171 13.26 -13.26 0.42
N ARG A 172 12.31 -12.38 0.76
CA ARG A 172 12.34 -10.96 0.40
C ARG A 172 13.28 -10.19 1.31
N ASN A 173 14.51 -9.96 0.85
CA ASN A 173 15.47 -9.11 1.53
C ASN A 173 15.18 -7.61 1.27
N ILE A 174 15.03 -6.83 2.34
CA ILE A 174 15.00 -5.37 2.30
C ILE A 174 16.23 -4.87 3.08
N PRO A 175 17.18 -4.16 2.43
CA PRO A 175 18.32 -3.58 3.14
C PRO A 175 17.87 -2.61 4.23
N LEU A 176 18.57 -2.60 5.38
CA LEU A 176 18.25 -1.72 6.51
C LEU A 176 18.16 -0.24 6.08
N GLU A 177 19.11 0.21 5.27
CA GLU A 177 19.11 1.58 4.73
C GLU A 177 17.82 1.89 3.95
N SER A 178 17.39 0.97 3.08
CA SER A 178 16.14 1.11 2.33
C SER A 178 14.91 1.08 3.23
N PHE A 179 14.96 0.39 4.38
CA PHE A 179 13.87 0.42 5.35
C PHE A 179 13.78 1.80 6.02
N ILE A 180 14.91 2.35 6.48
CA ILE A 180 14.98 3.66 7.14
C ILE A 180 14.47 4.76 6.19
N GLU A 181 14.96 4.76 4.95
CA GLU A 181 14.52 5.70 3.92
C GLU A 181 13.00 5.61 3.68
N GLN A 182 12.45 4.40 3.58
CA GLN A 182 11.02 4.22 3.37
C GLN A 182 10.18 4.59 4.61
N PHE A 183 10.70 4.35 5.82
CA PHE A 183 10.03 4.70 7.07
C PHE A 183 9.87 6.21 7.22
N LEU A 184 10.93 6.99 6.97
CA LEU A 184 10.89 8.44 7.03
C LEU A 184 10.18 9.03 5.81
N GLY A 185 10.49 8.52 4.62
CA GLY A 185 9.98 9.04 3.35
C GLY A 185 8.45 8.98 3.26
N VAL A 186 7.82 7.91 3.75
CA VAL A 186 6.35 7.82 3.70
C VAL A 186 5.66 8.89 4.56
N GLN A 187 6.24 9.26 5.70
CA GLN A 187 5.71 10.32 6.57
C GLN A 187 5.72 11.66 5.83
N GLU A 188 6.83 11.97 5.17
CA GLU A 188 6.96 13.18 4.35
C GLU A 188 5.94 13.18 3.20
N VAL A 189 5.81 12.06 2.49
CA VAL A 189 4.88 11.94 1.36
C VAL A 189 3.43 12.17 1.80
N VAL A 190 2.99 11.52 2.89
CA VAL A 190 1.61 11.65 3.40
C VAL A 190 1.32 13.10 3.79
N ASN A 191 2.19 13.74 4.56
CA ASN A 191 2.04 15.14 4.95
C ASN A 191 2.06 16.09 3.74
N ARG A 192 2.91 15.81 2.75
CA ARG A 192 2.98 16.62 1.52
C ARG A 192 1.70 16.46 0.68
N VAL A 193 1.15 15.26 0.59
CA VAL A 193 -0.12 14.99 -0.09
C VAL A 193 -1.28 15.71 0.60
N LYS A 194 -1.41 15.61 1.94
CA LYS A 194 -2.48 16.32 2.67
C LYS A 194 -2.35 17.84 2.51
N ARG A 195 -1.12 18.40 2.49
CA ARG A 195 -0.90 19.82 2.17
C ARG A 195 -1.29 20.20 0.74
N GLU A 196 -1.03 19.35 -0.25
CA GLU A 196 -1.34 19.63 -1.67
C GLU A 196 -2.84 19.57 -1.95
N PHE A 197 -3.55 18.57 -1.41
CA PHE A 197 -4.95 18.33 -1.73
C PHE A 197 -5.94 18.84 -0.68
N GLY A 198 -5.47 19.13 0.54
CA GLY A 198 -6.27 19.68 1.63
C GLY A 198 -7.48 18.81 1.96
N SER A 199 -8.64 19.45 2.11
CA SER A 199 -9.91 18.81 2.44
C SER A 199 -10.49 17.90 1.34
N LYS A 200 -9.83 17.78 0.18
CA LYS A 200 -10.25 16.84 -0.88
C LYS A 200 -9.78 15.40 -0.61
N VAL A 201 -8.88 15.22 0.34
CA VAL A 201 -8.33 13.92 0.73
C VAL A 201 -8.52 13.75 2.22
N CYS A 202 -9.25 12.71 2.62
CA CYS A 202 -9.32 12.29 4.01
C CYS A 202 -8.03 11.55 4.36
N LEU A 203 -7.44 11.86 5.51
CA LEU A 203 -6.24 11.19 6.00
C LEU A 203 -6.54 10.62 7.37
N ASP A 204 -6.48 9.30 7.46
CA ASP A 204 -6.62 8.59 8.73
C ASP A 204 -5.28 8.00 9.13
N LEU A 205 -4.98 8.09 10.42
CA LEU A 205 -3.80 7.51 11.04
C LEU A 205 -4.23 6.35 11.92
N ILE A 206 -3.56 5.21 11.72
CA ILE A 206 -3.77 3.97 12.45
C ILE A 206 -2.45 3.63 13.14
N ILE A 207 -2.41 3.77 14.46
CA ILE A 207 -1.24 3.40 15.28
C ILE A 207 -1.49 2.00 15.81
N LYS A 208 -0.60 1.06 15.47
CA LYS A 208 -0.65 -0.31 16.01
C LYS A 208 0.12 -0.35 17.33
N ASP A 209 -0.53 -0.75 18.41
CA ASP A 209 0.17 -0.99 19.67
C ASP A 209 1.00 -2.28 19.62
N THR A 210 2.06 -2.28 20.43
CA THR A 210 3.04 -3.36 20.53
C THR A 210 2.50 -4.62 21.19
N ASP A 211 1.35 -4.54 21.86
CA ASP A 211 0.73 -5.64 22.61
C ASP A 211 -0.43 -6.33 21.86
N HIS A 212 -0.71 -5.92 20.62
CA HIS A 212 -1.82 -6.41 19.79
C HIS A 212 -3.23 -6.20 20.39
N THR A 213 -3.37 -5.42 21.47
CA THR A 213 -4.66 -5.27 22.16
C THR A 213 -5.43 -4.02 21.77
N ASN A 214 -4.72 -2.95 21.37
CA ASN A 214 -5.33 -1.67 21.00
C ASN A 214 -4.81 -1.16 19.65
N GLN A 215 -5.72 -0.63 18.86
CA GLN A 215 -5.40 0.17 17.67
C GLN A 215 -5.93 1.57 17.95
N HIS A 216 -5.06 2.57 17.86
CA HIS A 216 -5.49 3.96 17.99
C HIS A 216 -5.77 4.53 16.60
N TRP A 217 -6.97 5.06 16.42
CA TRP A 217 -7.46 5.58 15.15
C TRP A 217 -7.73 7.07 15.26
N GLU A 218 -7.10 7.85 14.38
CA GLU A 218 -7.36 9.27 14.20
C GLU A 218 -7.89 9.51 12.79
N SER A 219 -9.07 10.13 12.68
CA SER A 219 -9.78 10.30 11.40
C SER A 219 -9.69 11.72 10.86
N ASP A 220 -9.54 11.82 9.54
CA ASP A 220 -9.50 13.08 8.77
C ASP A 220 -8.60 14.18 9.39
N ILE A 221 -7.38 13.80 9.73
CA ILE A 221 -6.39 14.72 10.30
C ILE A 221 -5.69 15.55 9.22
N ASP A 222 -5.26 16.76 9.57
CA ASP A 222 -4.50 17.65 8.67
C ASP A 222 -3.02 17.28 8.54
N SER A 223 -2.50 16.52 9.51
CA SER A 223 -1.10 16.10 9.56
C SER A 223 -0.94 14.94 10.54
N ILE A 224 -0.06 13.98 10.22
CA ILE A 224 0.25 12.86 11.13
C ILE A 224 1.16 13.31 12.29
N ASP A 225 1.90 14.38 12.08
CA ASP A 225 2.97 14.91 12.94
C ASP A 225 2.62 15.09 14.43
N PRO A 226 1.42 15.56 14.82
CA PRO A 226 1.03 15.72 16.22
C PRO A 226 0.70 14.40 16.92
N PHE A 227 0.41 13.35 16.16
CA PHE A 227 -0.11 12.08 16.64
C PHE A 227 0.93 10.97 16.62
N LEU A 228 2.06 11.17 15.92
CA LEU A 228 3.16 10.22 15.95
C LEU A 228 3.75 10.13 17.37
N PRO A 229 3.86 8.93 17.96
CA PRO A 229 4.40 8.76 19.31
C PRO A 229 5.84 9.29 19.44
N GLU A 230 6.65 9.03 18.43
CA GLU A 230 8.06 9.40 18.38
C GLU A 230 8.44 9.89 16.99
N ARG A 231 9.41 10.81 16.94
CA ARG A 231 10.05 11.25 15.71
C ARG A 231 11.49 10.81 15.72
N TYR A 232 11.93 10.26 14.59
CA TYR A 232 13.29 9.78 14.45
C TYR A 232 14.00 10.53 13.34
N THR A 233 15.28 10.81 13.56
CA THR A 233 16.21 11.10 12.48
C THR A 233 16.68 9.79 11.86
N HIS A 234 17.31 9.91 10.69
CA HIS A 234 17.96 8.78 10.03
C HIS A 234 19.00 8.10 10.95
N GLU A 235 19.86 8.90 11.59
CA GLU A 235 20.90 8.41 12.52
C GLU A 235 20.30 7.69 13.73
N GLN A 236 19.22 8.22 14.31
CA GLN A 236 18.53 7.58 15.43
C GLN A 236 17.94 6.23 15.04
N LEU A 237 17.28 6.13 13.87
CA LEU A 237 16.78 4.84 13.38
C LEU A 237 17.91 3.87 13.09
N LYS A 238 19.03 4.36 12.55
CA LYS A 238 20.18 3.50 12.26
C LYS A 238 20.73 2.89 13.54
N SER A 239 21.03 3.70 14.55
CA SER A 239 21.51 3.25 15.87
C SER A 239 20.55 2.23 16.51
N LEU A 240 19.26 2.58 16.53
CA LEU A 240 18.20 1.77 17.12
C LEU A 240 18.10 0.38 16.48
N LEU A 241 18.24 0.30 15.16
CA LEU A 241 18.02 -0.91 14.39
C LEU A 241 19.29 -1.74 14.16
N SER A 242 20.47 -1.14 14.28
CA SER A 242 21.76 -1.86 14.27
C SER A 242 22.12 -2.45 15.63
N GLY A 243 21.41 -2.08 16.71
CA GLY A 243 21.66 -2.56 18.06
C GLY A 243 22.85 -1.88 18.75
N GLU A 244 23.17 -0.63 18.38
CA GLU A 244 24.29 0.11 18.97
C GLU A 244 23.98 0.71 20.36
N ASP A 245 22.75 0.54 20.86
CA ASP A 245 22.33 1.00 22.20
C ASP A 245 22.39 -0.10 23.30
N GLU A 246 23.04 -1.24 23.03
CA GLU A 246 23.48 -2.20 24.07
C GLU A 246 25.01 -2.27 24.12
N SER A 247 25.66 -1.21 24.64
CA SER A 247 27.02 -1.28 25.16
C SER A 247 27.25 -0.37 26.36
#